data_AF-A0AA89WK80-F1
#
_entry.id   AF-A0AA89WK80-F1
#
_cell.length_a   1.000
_cell.length_b   1.000
_cell.length_c   1.000
_cell.angle_alpha   90.00
_cell.angle_beta   90.00
_cell.angle_gamma   90.00
#
_symmetry.space_group_name_H-M   'P 1'
#
loop_
_entity.id
_entity.type
_entity.pdbx_description
1 polymer ?
#
loop_
_entity_poly.entity_id
_entity_poly.type
_entity_poly.pdbx_seq_one_letter_code
_entity_poly.pdbx_strand_id
1 'polypeptide(L)'
;MRFSEREIGALVLALAVGGLLFALLDEPNLPSRCADGWHSPSIGETGACSHHGGVVPGRDPTPWWKRALPLGAGLVIFLVPAWRNGAFRRQARDGMAAFTDPVSMEIRQAMEEGSDVRFLYTKEGQVPQWRTVTPLELTHLHRASHASRCVLAYCHLRQAKRHFVLSRIEQMSRVAAMCP
;
A
#
# COMPACT_ATOMS: atom_id res chain seq x y z
N MET A 1 -1.39 8.09 10.87
CA MET A 1 -0.61 7.10 10.09
C MET A 1 0.70 6.90 10.83
N ARG A 2 1.01 5.69 11.32
CA ARG A 2 2.29 5.40 11.98
C ARG A 2 3.10 4.51 11.05
N PHE A 3 4.16 5.06 10.46
CA PHE A 3 5.08 4.30 9.62
C PHE A 3 5.85 3.30 10.49
N SER A 4 6.03 2.08 10.00
CA SER A 4 6.80 1.05 10.70
C SER A 4 8.29 1.39 10.67
N GLU A 5 9.05 1.05 11.72
CA GLU A 5 10.52 1.20 11.76
C GLU A 5 11.21 0.58 10.52
N ARG A 6 10.62 -0.48 9.96
CA ARG A 6 11.11 -1.13 8.73
C ARG A 6 10.90 -0.29 7.48
N GLU A 7 9.81 0.47 7.42
CA GLU A 7 9.50 1.36 6.30
C GLU A 7 10.39 2.60 6.33
N ILE A 8 10.64 3.13 7.52
CA ILE A 8 11.58 4.24 7.74
C ILE A 8 13.00 3.81 7.33
N GLY A 9 13.44 2.63 7.77
CA GLY A 9 14.76 2.09 7.40
C GLY A 9 14.93 1.90 5.89
N ALA A 10 13.90 1.39 5.20
CA ALA A 10 13.94 1.21 3.74
C ALA A 10 13.99 2.56 3.00
N LEU A 11 13.25 3.57 3.46
CA LEU A 11 13.27 4.91 2.89
C LEU A 11 14.64 5.57 3.06
N VAL A 12 15.22 5.50 4.27
CA VAL A 12 16.56 6.05 4.55
C VAL A 12 17.61 5.37 3.68
N LEU A 13 17.55 4.04 3.54
CA LEU A 13 18.48 3.31 2.67
C LEU A 13 18.33 3.71 1.19
N ALA A 14 17.10 3.86 0.70
CA ALA A 14 16.85 4.28 -0.67
C ALA A 14 17.41 5.69 -0.95
N LEU A 15 17.23 6.62 -0.01
CA LEU A 15 17.78 7.98 -0.12
C LEU A 15 19.31 7.99 -0.05
N ALA A 16 19.91 7.21 0.85
CA ALA A 16 21.36 7.13 1.00
C ALA A 16 22.03 6.52 -0.25
N VAL A 17 21.50 5.41 -0.76
CA VAL A 17 22.03 4.76 -1.97
C VAL A 17 21.80 5.61 -3.21
N GLY A 18 20.61 6.21 -3.35
CA GLY A 18 20.31 7.12 -4.45
C GLY A 18 21.21 8.36 -4.47
N GLY A 19 21.40 8.99 -3.30
CA GLY A 19 22.30 10.15 -3.16
C GLY A 19 23.76 9.80 -3.46
N LEU A 20 24.24 8.64 -2.98
CA LEU A 20 25.59 8.17 -3.27
C LEU A 20 25.80 7.89 -4.77
N LEU A 21 24.85 7.22 -5.41
CA LEU A 21 24.88 6.99 -6.86
C LEU A 21 24.86 8.29 -7.66
N PHE A 22 24.06 9.27 -7.24
CA PHE A 22 24.03 10.58 -7.89
C PHE A 22 25.39 11.28 -7.81
N ALA A 23 26.02 11.29 -6.62
CA ALA A 23 27.33 11.89 -6.44
C ALA A 23 28.45 11.18 -7.24
N LEU A 24 28.36 9.86 -7.40
CA LEU A 24 29.36 9.08 -8.15
C LEU A 24 29.19 9.16 -9.67
N LEU A 25 28.01 9.51 -10.17
CA LEU A 25 27.68 9.55 -11.59
C LEU A 25 27.60 10.97 -12.15
N ASP A 26 27.76 11.99 -11.31
CA ASP A 26 27.74 13.39 -11.73
C ASP A 26 29.03 13.72 -12.48
N GLU A 27 28.90 14.06 -13.77
CA GLU A 27 30.04 14.55 -14.55
C GLU A 27 30.16 16.07 -14.40
N PRO A 28 31.39 16.61 -14.28
CA PRO A 28 31.59 18.04 -14.15
C PRO A 28 31.08 18.77 -15.39
N ASN A 29 30.29 19.83 -15.16
CA ASN A 29 29.84 20.72 -16.22
C ASN A 29 31.04 21.29 -16.97
N LEU A 30 30.97 21.29 -18.32
CA LEU A 30 31.96 22.02 -19.08
C LEU A 30 31.74 23.52 -18.88
N PRO A 31 32.79 24.30 -18.58
CA PRO A 31 32.68 25.75 -18.43
C PRO A 31 32.30 26.40 -19.77
N SER A 32 31.69 27.59 -19.70
CA SER A 32 31.52 28.44 -20.87
C SER A 32 32.88 28.86 -21.44
N ARG A 33 32.92 29.13 -22.74
CA ARG A 33 34.12 29.59 -23.46
C ARG A 33 33.74 30.54 -24.59
N CYS A 34 34.68 31.34 -25.07
CA CYS A 34 34.42 32.12 -26.28
C CYS A 34 34.38 31.19 -27.52
N ALA A 35 33.76 31.64 -28.62
CA ALA A 35 33.52 30.81 -29.80
C ALA A 35 34.80 30.37 -30.52
N ASP A 36 35.87 31.15 -30.40
CA ASP A 36 37.20 30.82 -30.90
C ASP A 36 38.02 29.90 -29.96
N GLY A 37 37.46 29.51 -28.81
CA GLY A 37 38.10 28.65 -27.82
C GLY A 37 38.88 29.38 -26.73
N TRP A 38 38.95 30.72 -26.75
CA TRP A 38 39.60 31.49 -25.69
C TRP A 38 38.84 31.39 -24.37
N HIS A 39 39.57 31.10 -23.28
CA HIS A 39 39.05 31.14 -21.91
C HIS A 39 39.29 32.53 -21.32
N SER A 40 38.30 33.41 -21.45
CA SER A 40 38.35 34.75 -20.86
C SER A 40 38.07 34.68 -19.35
N PRO A 41 38.91 35.29 -18.49
CA PRO A 41 38.63 35.39 -17.06
C PRO A 41 37.43 36.28 -16.74
N SER A 42 36.99 37.12 -17.69
CA SER A 42 35.80 37.96 -17.58
C SER A 42 34.57 37.33 -18.25
N ILE A 43 34.57 36.02 -18.53
CA ILE A 43 33.44 35.38 -19.22
C ILE A 43 32.15 35.45 -18.40
N GLY A 44 31.08 35.97 -19.01
CA GLY A 44 29.82 36.30 -18.33
C GLY A 44 29.61 37.80 -18.10
N GLU A 45 30.67 38.60 -18.20
CA GLU A 45 30.57 40.07 -18.22
C GLU A 45 30.21 40.59 -19.62
N THR A 46 29.53 41.73 -19.67
CA THR A 46 29.10 42.34 -20.94
C THR A 46 30.32 42.67 -21.81
N GLY A 47 30.37 42.08 -23.01
CA GLY A 47 31.42 42.35 -24.00
C GLY A 47 32.65 41.43 -23.95
N ALA A 48 32.78 40.52 -22.99
CA ALA A 48 33.98 39.70 -22.78
C ALA A 48 34.37 38.78 -23.95
N CYS A 49 33.41 38.32 -24.75
CA CYS A 49 33.66 37.53 -25.97
C CYS A 49 33.24 38.29 -27.26
N SER A 50 33.06 39.61 -27.20
CA SER A 50 32.62 40.42 -28.36
C SER A 50 33.57 40.31 -29.56
N HIS A 51 34.88 40.27 -29.29
CA HIS A 51 35.92 40.11 -30.30
C HIS A 51 36.24 38.65 -30.61
N HIS A 52 35.71 37.72 -29.81
CA HIS A 52 35.99 36.28 -29.85
C HIS A 52 34.79 35.48 -30.40
N GLY A 53 33.92 36.13 -31.18
CA GLY A 53 32.77 35.49 -31.83
C GLY A 53 31.60 35.16 -30.90
N GLY A 54 31.57 35.71 -29.69
CA GLY A 54 30.50 35.49 -28.70
C GLY A 54 30.77 34.34 -27.74
N VAL A 55 29.82 34.12 -26.83
CA VAL A 55 29.93 33.12 -25.76
C VAL A 55 29.29 31.80 -26.21
N VAL A 56 30.02 30.70 -26.08
CA VAL A 56 29.48 29.34 -26.16
C VAL A 56 29.13 28.89 -24.74
N PRO A 57 27.85 28.60 -24.45
CA PRO A 57 27.43 28.20 -23.12
C PRO A 57 28.06 26.87 -22.74
N GLY A 58 28.41 26.76 -21.45
CA GLY A 58 28.81 25.50 -20.86
C GLY A 58 27.71 24.45 -21.06
N ARG A 59 28.11 23.21 -21.30
CA ARG A 59 27.18 22.09 -21.48
C ARG A 59 27.43 21.05 -20.43
N ASP A 60 26.36 20.51 -19.89
CA ASP A 60 26.37 19.32 -19.08
C ASP A 60 26.49 18.09 -20.02
N PRO A 61 27.62 17.35 -20.00
CA PRO A 61 27.82 16.20 -20.88
C PRO A 61 27.07 14.96 -20.38
N THR A 62 26.48 14.99 -19.18
CA THR A 62 25.90 13.84 -18.52
C THR A 62 24.75 13.26 -19.36
N PRO A 63 24.87 12.02 -19.86
CA PRO A 63 23.80 11.37 -20.60
C PRO A 63 22.53 11.21 -19.76
N TRP A 64 21.35 11.35 -20.38
CA TRP A 64 20.06 11.30 -19.69
C TRP A 64 19.83 10.01 -18.89
N TRP A 65 20.38 8.88 -19.35
CA TRP A 65 20.25 7.59 -18.68
C TRP A 65 21.00 7.53 -17.35
N LYS A 66 22.15 8.23 -17.23
CA LYS A 66 22.88 8.35 -15.95
C LYS A 66 22.07 9.13 -14.93
N ARG A 67 21.34 10.17 -15.37
CA ARG A 67 20.45 10.94 -14.51
C ARG A 67 19.24 10.12 -14.03
N ALA A 68 18.77 9.18 -14.85
CA ALA A 68 17.63 8.33 -14.52
C ALA A 68 18.00 7.16 -13.57
N LEU A 69 19.26 6.76 -13.53
CA LEU A 69 19.73 5.57 -12.80
C LEU A 69 19.59 5.68 -11.26
N PRO A 70 19.90 6.81 -10.60
CA PRO A 70 19.63 7.00 -9.17
C PRO A 70 18.14 6.94 -8.82
N LEU A 71 17.28 7.50 -9.70
CA LEU A 71 15.82 7.45 -9.52
C LEU A 71 15.30 6.02 -9.65
N GLY A 72 15.79 5.28 -10.65
CA GLY A 72 15.45 3.87 -10.86
C GLY A 72 15.92 2.99 -9.68
N ALA A 73 17.16 3.17 -9.22
CA ALA A 73 17.69 2.43 -8.09
C ALA A 73 16.90 2.69 -6.79
N GLY A 74 16.61 3.96 -6.48
CA GLY A 74 15.79 4.33 -5.33
C GLY A 74 14.37 3.75 -5.40
N LEU A 75 13.74 3.78 -6.57
CA LEU A 75 12.42 3.20 -6.79
C LEU A 75 12.42 1.67 -6.58
N VAL A 76 13.41 0.97 -7.11
CA VAL A 76 13.55 -0.49 -6.94
C VAL A 76 13.79 -0.86 -5.47
N ILE A 77 14.67 -0.14 -4.78
CA ILE A 77 14.97 -0.38 -3.35
C ILE A 77 13.73 -0.17 -2.48
N PHE A 78 12.86 0.78 -2.82
CA PHE A 78 11.63 1.03 -2.08
C PHE A 78 10.49 0.06 -2.45
N LEU A 79 10.29 -0.19 -3.76
CA LEU A 79 9.17 -0.98 -4.24
C LEU A 79 9.38 -2.50 -4.07
N VAL A 80 10.60 -3.01 -4.22
CA VAL A 80 10.85 -4.46 -4.13
C VAL A 80 10.53 -5.02 -2.74
N PRO A 81 10.93 -4.39 -1.62
CA PRO A 81 10.52 -4.83 -0.29
C PRO A 81 9.02 -4.66 -0.05
N ALA A 82 8.40 -3.56 -0.50
CA ALA A 82 6.96 -3.35 -0.37
C ALA A 82 6.15 -4.42 -1.13
N TRP A 83 6.63 -4.82 -2.31
CA TRP A 83 6.04 -5.88 -3.12
C TRP A 83 6.25 -7.26 -2.49
N ARG A 84 7.47 -7.58 -2.03
CA ARG A 84 7.81 -8.86 -1.37
C ARG A 84 7.08 -9.05 -0.04
N ASN A 85 6.85 -7.97 0.71
CA ASN A 85 6.10 -7.97 1.97
C ASN A 85 4.57 -7.98 1.77
N GLY A 86 4.10 -8.07 0.53
CA GLY A 86 2.70 -8.29 0.19
C GLY A 86 1.79 -7.08 0.49
N ALA A 87 2.33 -5.86 0.54
CA ALA A 87 1.54 -4.65 0.76
C ALA A 87 0.47 -4.48 -0.33
N PHE A 88 0.84 -4.74 -1.59
CA PHE A 88 -0.09 -4.70 -2.72
C PHE A 88 -0.98 -5.95 -2.85
N ARG A 89 -0.54 -7.12 -2.36
CA ARG A 89 -1.34 -8.36 -2.40
C ARG A 89 -2.49 -8.35 -1.38
N ARG A 90 -2.34 -7.68 -0.24
CA ARG A 90 -3.37 -7.63 0.80
C ARG A 90 -4.59 -6.81 0.35
N GLN A 91 -4.37 -5.63 -0.24
CA GLN A 91 -5.46 -4.72 -0.60
C GLN A 91 -6.34 -5.23 -1.76
N ALA A 92 -5.77 -5.89 -2.77
CA ALA A 92 -6.55 -6.44 -3.88
C ALA A 92 -7.40 -7.66 -3.49
N ARG A 93 -6.95 -8.45 -2.49
CA ARG A 93 -7.68 -9.62 -2.00
C ARG A 93 -8.86 -9.21 -1.13
N ASP A 94 -8.70 -8.18 -0.29
CA ASP A 94 -9.76 -7.72 0.61
C ASP A 94 -10.88 -6.97 -0.14
N GLY A 95 -10.55 -6.21 -1.19
CA GLY A 95 -11.54 -5.48 -2.00
C GLY A 95 -12.39 -6.36 -2.92
N MET A 96 -11.82 -7.41 -3.53
CA MET A 96 -12.56 -8.31 -4.42
C MET A 96 -13.28 -9.42 -3.66
N ALA A 97 -12.69 -9.97 -2.59
CA ALA A 97 -13.38 -10.95 -1.73
C ALA A 97 -14.56 -10.33 -0.96
N ALA A 98 -14.62 -8.99 -0.85
CA ALA A 98 -15.75 -8.25 -0.27
C ALA A 98 -17.11 -8.64 -0.89
N PHE A 99 -17.14 -8.99 -2.18
CA PHE A 99 -18.39 -9.16 -2.93
C PHE A 99 -18.80 -10.62 -3.19
N THR A 100 -17.94 -11.61 -2.92
CA THR A 100 -18.14 -13.02 -3.35
C THR A 100 -17.85 -14.07 -2.27
N ASP A 101 -17.78 -13.67 -1.00
CA ASP A 101 -17.68 -14.64 0.09
C ASP A 101 -19.02 -15.38 0.26
N PRO A 102 -19.06 -16.72 0.13
CA PRO A 102 -20.31 -17.50 0.17
C PRO A 102 -21.04 -17.34 1.50
N VAL A 103 -20.30 -17.21 2.62
CA VAL A 103 -20.89 -17.01 3.95
C VAL A 103 -21.58 -15.65 4.04
N SER A 104 -20.93 -14.59 3.54
CA SER A 104 -21.51 -13.24 3.50
C SER A 104 -22.78 -13.18 2.64
N MET A 105 -22.81 -13.89 1.51
CA MET A 105 -23.97 -13.96 0.63
C MET A 105 -25.16 -14.65 1.29
N GLU A 106 -24.91 -15.79 1.94
CA GLU A 106 -25.98 -16.54 2.61
C GLU A 106 -26.49 -15.82 3.88
N ILE A 107 -25.63 -15.09 4.61
CA ILE A 107 -26.06 -14.21 5.71
C ILE A 107 -26.93 -13.06 5.17
N ARG A 108 -26.53 -12.42 4.06
CA ARG A 108 -27.32 -11.35 3.44
C ARG A 108 -28.70 -11.86 3.02
N GLN A 109 -28.74 -13.02 2.39
CA GLN A 109 -29.99 -13.66 2.00
C GLN A 109 -30.86 -13.98 3.23
N ALA A 110 -30.28 -14.50 4.31
CA ALA A 110 -31.03 -14.75 5.55
C ALA A 110 -31.60 -13.46 6.16
N MET A 111 -30.88 -12.34 6.09
CA MET A 111 -31.38 -11.03 6.53
C MET A 111 -32.55 -10.54 5.65
N GLU A 112 -32.47 -10.71 4.34
CA GLU A 112 -33.53 -10.34 3.39
C GLU A 112 -34.80 -11.19 3.60
N GLU A 113 -34.63 -12.48 3.87
CA GLU A 113 -35.72 -13.43 4.14
C GLU A 113 -36.24 -13.36 5.60
N GLY A 114 -35.58 -12.60 6.47
CA GLY A 114 -35.90 -12.55 7.90
C GLY A 114 -35.72 -13.89 8.62
N SER A 115 -34.81 -14.74 8.13
CA SER A 115 -34.53 -16.07 8.68
C SER A 115 -33.35 -16.05 9.65
N ASP A 116 -33.35 -16.99 10.60
CA ASP A 116 -32.21 -17.22 11.47
C ASP A 116 -31.15 -18.06 10.77
N VAL A 117 -29.92 -17.96 11.27
CA VAL A 117 -28.79 -18.71 10.73
C VAL A 117 -28.19 -19.57 11.83
N ARG A 118 -27.96 -20.84 11.51
CA ARG A 118 -27.23 -21.78 12.34
C ARG A 118 -25.87 -22.07 11.72
N PHE A 119 -24.82 -21.91 12.52
CA PHE A 119 -23.47 -22.21 12.06
C PHE A 119 -22.56 -22.77 13.15
N LEU A 120 -21.52 -23.50 12.75
CA LEU A 120 -20.47 -23.94 13.66
C LEU A 120 -19.45 -22.81 13.83
N TYR A 121 -19.21 -22.40 15.08
CA TYR A 121 -18.33 -21.28 15.37
C TYR A 121 -17.15 -21.69 16.24
N THR A 122 -15.95 -21.43 15.75
CA THR A 122 -14.70 -21.73 16.46
C THR A 122 -14.15 -20.45 17.09
N LYS A 123 -14.25 -20.34 18.42
CA LYS A 123 -13.59 -19.26 19.16
C LYS A 123 -12.13 -19.64 19.41
N GLU A 124 -11.25 -18.64 19.37
CA GLU A 124 -9.82 -18.81 19.61
C GLU A 124 -9.55 -19.53 20.94
N GLY A 125 -8.86 -20.68 20.86
CA GLY A 125 -8.57 -21.55 22.00
C GLY A 125 -9.76 -22.36 22.54
N GLN A 126 -10.88 -22.42 21.83
CA GLN A 126 -12.07 -23.19 22.24
C GLN A 126 -12.49 -24.19 21.16
N VAL A 127 -13.17 -25.24 21.60
CA VAL A 127 -13.77 -26.22 20.68
C VAL A 127 -14.88 -25.57 19.84
N PRO A 128 -15.05 -26.00 18.57
CA PRO A 128 -16.13 -25.53 17.71
C PRO A 128 -17.50 -25.77 18.36
N GLN A 129 -18.39 -24.78 18.31
CA GLN A 129 -19.72 -24.90 18.90
C GLN A 129 -20.80 -24.35 17.96
N TRP A 130 -21.90 -25.08 17.81
CA TRP A 130 -23.06 -24.60 17.07
C TRP A 130 -23.65 -23.35 17.71
N ARG A 131 -23.99 -22.38 16.87
CA ARG A 131 -24.64 -21.12 17.20
C ARG A 131 -25.84 -20.94 16.31
N THR A 132 -26.99 -20.66 16.90
CA THR A 132 -28.13 -20.07 16.18
C THR A 132 -28.14 -18.58 16.49
N VAL A 133 -28.27 -17.77 15.45
CA VAL A 133 -28.28 -16.30 15.58
C VAL A 133 -29.28 -15.67 14.60
N THR A 134 -29.87 -14.56 15.01
CA THR A 134 -30.60 -13.66 14.12
C THR A 134 -29.62 -12.61 13.56
N PRO A 135 -29.28 -12.66 12.26
CA PRO A 135 -28.36 -11.70 11.67
C PRO A 135 -29.01 -10.31 11.60
N LEU A 136 -28.25 -9.27 11.95
CA LEU A 136 -28.73 -7.88 11.96
C LEU A 136 -28.00 -7.01 10.95
N GLU A 137 -26.67 -7.13 10.87
CA GLU A 137 -25.86 -6.32 9.98
C GLU A 137 -24.51 -6.99 9.67
N LEU A 138 -24.02 -6.83 8.45
CA LEU A 138 -22.63 -7.16 8.09
C LEU A 138 -21.75 -5.93 8.33
N THR A 139 -20.72 -6.07 9.16
CA THR A 139 -19.85 -4.97 9.60
C THR A 139 -18.36 -5.33 9.50
N HIS A 140 -17.49 -4.33 9.61
CA HIS A 140 -16.04 -4.50 9.65
C HIS A 140 -15.49 -4.04 11.00
N LEU A 141 -14.95 -4.98 11.78
CA LEU A 141 -14.28 -4.68 13.04
C LEU A 141 -12.81 -4.35 12.78
N HIS A 142 -12.45 -3.08 12.98
CA HIS A 142 -11.04 -2.65 12.96
C HIS A 142 -10.39 -2.96 14.30
N ARG A 143 -9.47 -3.93 14.34
CA ARG A 143 -8.64 -4.19 15.53
C ARG A 143 -7.17 -4.13 15.17
N ALA A 144 -6.47 -3.15 15.75
CA ALA A 144 -5.02 -3.03 15.93
C ALA A 144 -4.06 -3.24 14.72
N SER A 145 -4.56 -3.46 13.50
CA SER A 145 -3.83 -3.53 12.20
C SER A 145 -4.58 -4.38 11.16
N HIS A 146 -5.65 -5.08 11.55
CA HIS A 146 -6.45 -5.93 10.66
C HIS A 146 -7.94 -5.56 10.74
N ALA A 147 -8.55 -5.34 9.57
CA ALA A 147 -9.99 -5.22 9.44
C ALA A 147 -10.60 -6.62 9.27
N SER A 148 -11.30 -7.10 10.29
CA SER A 148 -11.96 -8.40 10.25
C SER A 148 -13.44 -8.23 9.89
N ARG A 149 -13.92 -8.99 8.90
CA ARG A 149 -15.34 -9.03 8.53
C ARG A 149 -16.14 -9.75 9.61
N CYS A 150 -17.23 -9.14 10.03
CA CYS A 150 -18.08 -9.67 11.06
C CYS A 150 -19.56 -9.56 10.69
N VAL A 151 -20.37 -10.46 11.24
CA VAL A 151 -21.82 -10.26 11.35
C VAL A 151 -22.14 -9.80 12.77
N LEU A 152 -22.86 -8.69 12.89
CA LEU A 152 -23.57 -8.33 14.11
C LEU A 152 -24.87 -9.13 14.12
N ALA A 153 -25.06 -9.96 15.14
CA ALA A 153 -26.22 -10.81 15.25
C ALA A 153 -26.70 -10.94 16.70
N TYR A 154 -27.99 -11.20 16.90
CA TYR A 154 -28.53 -11.61 18.18
C TYR A 154 -28.25 -13.10 18.40
N CYS A 155 -27.52 -13.46 19.45
CA CYS A 155 -27.19 -14.86 19.73
C CYS A 155 -28.19 -15.49 20.69
N HIS A 156 -28.97 -16.47 20.24
CA HIS A 156 -29.99 -17.14 21.07
C HIS A 156 -29.37 -17.92 22.24
N LEU A 157 -28.14 -18.42 22.12
CA LEU A 157 -27.48 -19.08 23.26
C LEU A 157 -27.10 -18.09 24.37
N ARG A 158 -26.69 -16.88 24.01
CA ARG A 158 -26.18 -15.87 24.96
C ARG A 158 -27.20 -14.80 25.29
N GLN A 159 -28.34 -14.82 24.61
CA GLN A 159 -29.44 -13.87 24.77
C GLN A 159 -28.98 -12.41 24.63
N ALA A 160 -28.06 -12.16 23.68
CA ALA A 160 -27.44 -10.84 23.51
C ALA A 160 -26.87 -10.62 22.10
N LYS A 161 -26.77 -9.35 21.70
CA LYS A 161 -26.10 -8.92 20.45
C LYS A 161 -24.60 -9.15 20.54
N ARG A 162 -24.01 -9.78 19.52
CA ARG A 162 -22.57 -10.10 19.44
C ARG A 162 -22.07 -10.00 18.00
N HIS A 163 -20.77 -9.71 17.88
CA HIS A 163 -20.06 -9.80 16.62
C HIS A 163 -19.47 -11.19 16.45
N PHE A 164 -19.73 -11.81 15.30
CA PHE A 164 -19.12 -13.08 14.89
C PHE A 164 -18.23 -12.84 13.69
N VAL A 165 -16.96 -13.24 13.77
CA VAL A 165 -16.01 -13.07 12.67
C VAL A 165 -16.31 -14.09 11.60
N LEU A 166 -16.54 -13.64 10.36
CA LEU A 166 -16.99 -14.52 9.27
C LEU A 166 -15.97 -15.62 8.95
N SER A 167 -14.67 -15.33 9.04
CA SER A 167 -13.61 -16.31 8.80
C SER A 167 -13.53 -17.43 9.84
N ARG A 168 -14.31 -17.36 10.93
CA ARG A 168 -14.39 -18.37 12.00
C ARG A 168 -15.68 -19.17 11.95
N ILE A 169 -16.50 -18.93 10.93
CA ILE A 169 -17.74 -19.65 10.68
C ILE A 169 -17.42 -20.84 9.77
N GLU A 170 -17.69 -22.03 10.28
CA GLU A 170 -17.63 -23.29 9.55
C GLU A 170 -19.05 -23.82 9.43
N GLN A 171 -19.41 -24.41 8.29
CA GLN A 171 -20.73 -25.05 8.06
C GLN A 171 -21.94 -24.19 8.46
N MET A 172 -22.68 -23.69 7.47
CA MET A 172 -23.82 -22.83 7.71
C MET A 172 -25.10 -23.44 7.15
N SER A 173 -26.21 -23.19 7.83
CA SER A 173 -27.54 -23.45 7.32
C SER A 173 -28.51 -22.38 7.81
N ARG A 174 -29.46 -22.03 6.96
CA ARG A 174 -30.63 -21.22 7.34
C ARG A 174 -31.61 -22.06 8.13
N VAL A 175 -32.23 -21.45 9.13
CA VAL A 175 -33.29 -22.04 9.95
C VAL A 175 -34.44 -21.05 10.05
N ALA A 176 -35.65 -21.56 10.28
CA ALA A 176 -36.79 -20.69 10.52
C ALA A 176 -36.49 -19.72 11.67
N ALA A 177 -36.95 -18.47 11.53
CA ALA A 177 -36.76 -17.45 12.55
C ALA A 177 -37.30 -17.95 13.90
N MET A 178 -36.42 -18.01 14.89
CA MET A 178 -36.78 -18.31 16.26
C MET A 178 -37.22 -17.00 16.91
N CYS A 179 -38.38 -17.00 17.55
CA CYS A 179 -38.80 -15.86 18.35
C CYS A 179 -37.72 -15.55 19.40
N PRO A 180 -37.28 -14.29 19.53
CA PRO A 180 -36.30 -13.89 20.54
C PRO A 180 -36.82 -14.06 21.96
#